data_AF-A0A2G9FW36-F1
#
_entry.id   AF-A0A2G9FW36-F1
#
_cell.length_a   1.000
_cell.length_b   1.000
_cell.length_c   1.000
_cell.angle_alpha   90.00
_cell.angle_beta   90.00
_cell.angle_gamma   90.00
#
_symmetry.space_group_name_H-M   'P 1'
#
loop_
_entity.id
_entity.type
_entity.pdbx_description
1 polymer ?
#
loop_
_entity_poly.entity_id
_entity_poly.type
_entity_poly.pdbx_seq_one_letter_code
_entity_poly.pdbx_strand_id
1 'polypeptide(L)'
;MRIRRPTRTLSSISQIYLLLYSPKPLTKYLPKVSHKTSFFSHLPFHSSLCSTMAGGSESFSTTAEDTAKYGFERGDMYQSNLAGTLDPYERHVFLCYKSHESWPTRVEDSDSDPLPKLLASAIKARKGDMNLKTKLTICEGSNDLKLSDGDVLIFPDMILYRGLKESDVDSFVEDVLVSGKPWLSGVQEELTG
;
A
#
# COMPACT_ATOMS: atom_id res chain seq x y z
N MET A 1 38.94 2.56 32.86
CA MET A 1 37.74 1.73 32.58
C MET A 1 37.10 2.21 31.28
N ARG A 2 37.04 1.36 30.25
CA ARG A 2 36.43 1.68 28.93
C ARG A 2 35.07 1.01 28.86
N ILE A 3 34.01 1.77 28.68
CA ILE A 3 32.64 1.26 28.58
C ILE A 3 32.35 1.00 27.09
N ARG A 4 32.28 -0.28 26.71
CA ARG A 4 31.77 -0.73 25.40
C ARG A 4 30.25 -0.73 25.44
N ARG A 5 29.59 -0.03 24.50
CA ARG A 5 28.15 -0.16 24.26
C ARG A 5 27.91 -1.31 23.26
N PRO A 6 26.93 -2.21 23.48
CA PRO A 6 26.60 -3.24 22.51
C PRO A 6 25.75 -2.66 21.38
N THR A 7 26.12 -3.01 20.16
CA THR A 7 25.38 -2.80 18.91
C THR A 7 24.17 -3.74 18.87
N ARG A 8 22.96 -3.21 18.67
CA ARG A 8 21.79 -4.01 18.28
C ARG A 8 21.69 -4.00 16.76
N THR A 9 21.93 -5.16 16.17
CA THR A 9 21.78 -5.44 14.74
C THR A 9 20.35 -5.81 14.39
N LEU A 10 20.02 -5.53 13.12
CA LEU A 10 18.76 -5.70 12.40
C LEU A 10 18.24 -7.14 12.34
N SER A 11 16.91 -7.30 12.32
CA SER A 11 16.26 -8.49 11.73
C SER A 11 14.92 -8.16 11.07
N SER A 12 14.89 -8.34 9.74
CA SER A 12 13.81 -8.92 8.93
C SER A 12 12.47 -8.15 8.78
N ILE A 13 12.37 -7.35 7.71
CA ILE A 13 11.11 -6.74 7.20
C ILE A 13 10.39 -7.69 6.20
N SER A 14 10.76 -8.97 6.13
CA SER A 14 10.18 -9.95 5.19
C SER A 14 8.73 -10.37 5.50
N GLN A 15 8.06 -9.80 6.51
CA GLN A 15 6.71 -10.24 6.91
C GLN A 15 5.54 -9.39 6.40
N ILE A 16 5.76 -8.29 5.68
CA ILE A 16 4.64 -7.45 5.21
C ILE A 16 4.02 -7.94 3.89
N TYR A 17 4.68 -8.84 3.15
CA TYR A 17 4.28 -9.21 1.79
C TYR A 17 3.29 -10.38 1.65
N LEU A 18 2.83 -11.02 2.73
CA LEU A 18 2.05 -12.28 2.64
C LEU A 18 0.55 -12.20 2.98
N LEU A 19 -0.10 -11.02 2.90
CA LEU A 19 -1.53 -10.91 3.25
C LEU A 19 -2.48 -10.39 2.15
N LEU A 20 -2.06 -10.26 0.88
CA LEU A 20 -2.97 -9.74 -0.16
C LEU A 20 -3.11 -10.56 -1.44
N TYR A 21 -2.56 -11.77 -1.53
CA TYR A 21 -2.81 -12.64 -2.70
C TYR A 21 -3.36 -14.00 -2.31
N SER A 22 -4.69 -14.10 -2.31
CA SER A 22 -5.40 -15.37 -2.52
C SER A 22 -6.06 -15.30 -3.91
N PRO A 23 -5.53 -16.00 -4.93
CA PRO A 23 -6.16 -16.07 -6.23
C PRO A 23 -7.29 -17.13 -6.19
N LYS A 24 -8.53 -16.68 -6.33
CA LYS A 24 -9.67 -17.57 -6.67
C LYS A 24 -9.65 -17.82 -8.18
N PRO A 25 -9.56 -19.07 -8.67
CA PRO A 25 -9.63 -19.34 -10.10
C PRO A 25 -11.07 -19.21 -10.61
N LEU A 26 -11.25 -18.42 -11.67
CA LEU A 26 -12.50 -18.18 -12.37
C LEU A 26 -12.62 -19.21 -13.52
N THR A 27 -13.34 -20.31 -13.28
CA THR A 27 -13.61 -21.34 -14.29
C THR A 27 -14.74 -20.89 -15.22
N LYS A 28 -14.42 -20.73 -16.51
CA LYS A 28 -15.35 -20.54 -17.62
C LYS A 28 -15.90 -21.91 -18.04
N TYR A 29 -17.22 -22.11 -18.07
CA TYR A 29 -17.86 -23.21 -18.79
C TYR A 29 -19.14 -22.73 -19.50
N LEU A 30 -19.19 -23.00 -20.81
CA LEU A 30 -20.34 -22.79 -21.72
C LEU A 30 -21.47 -23.81 -21.44
N PRO A 31 -22.72 -23.54 -21.87
CA PRO A 31 -23.88 -24.34 -21.49
C PRO A 31 -24.18 -25.48 -22.47
N LYS A 32 -24.69 -26.61 -21.95
CA LYS A 32 -25.50 -27.58 -22.72
C LYS A 32 -26.52 -28.32 -21.84
N VAL A 33 -27.77 -27.89 -21.98
CA VAL A 33 -29.06 -28.64 -22.05
C VAL A 33 -29.26 -29.97 -21.27
N SER A 34 -30.25 -29.93 -20.36
CA SER A 34 -31.35 -30.89 -20.04
C SER A 34 -31.07 -32.29 -19.43
N HIS A 35 -31.57 -32.55 -18.21
CA HIS A 35 -32.80 -33.31 -17.88
C HIS A 35 -32.95 -33.51 -16.34
N LYS A 36 -34.22 -33.69 -15.90
CA LYS A 36 -34.74 -33.91 -14.51
C LYS A 36 -33.94 -34.90 -13.63
N THR A 37 -33.81 -34.65 -12.33
CA THR A 37 -34.64 -35.19 -11.20
C THR A 37 -34.04 -34.82 -9.82
N SER A 38 -34.93 -34.65 -8.84
CA SER A 38 -34.72 -34.47 -7.38
C SER A 38 -33.78 -35.52 -6.75
N PHE A 39 -33.04 -35.17 -5.69
CA PHE A 39 -33.05 -35.83 -4.36
C PHE A 39 -32.09 -35.14 -3.35
N PHE A 40 -32.53 -35.14 -2.09
CA PHE A 40 -31.92 -34.56 -0.88
C PHE A 40 -30.60 -35.25 -0.45
N SER A 41 -29.67 -34.50 0.15
CA SER A 41 -29.03 -34.86 1.43
C SER A 41 -28.11 -33.76 2.00
N HIS A 42 -28.16 -33.63 3.32
CA HIS A 42 -27.55 -32.63 4.20
C HIS A 42 -26.16 -33.11 4.70
N LEU A 43 -25.24 -32.17 4.96
CA LEU A 43 -24.27 -32.07 6.09
C LEU A 43 -22.86 -31.55 5.72
N PRO A 44 -22.18 -30.87 6.65
CA PRO A 44 -21.04 -29.98 6.40
C PRO A 44 -19.70 -30.71 6.52
N PHE A 45 -18.69 -30.27 5.76
CA PHE A 45 -17.32 -30.74 5.94
C PHE A 45 -16.37 -29.56 6.13
N HIS A 46 -15.68 -29.61 7.26
CA HIS A 46 -14.75 -28.63 7.80
C HIS A 46 -13.32 -29.10 7.47
N SER A 47 -12.45 -28.25 6.91
CA SER A 47 -10.99 -28.42 6.98
C SER A 47 -10.33 -27.10 6.55
N SER A 48 -9.92 -26.22 7.46
CA SER A 48 -8.67 -26.27 8.24
C SER A 48 -7.41 -26.34 7.36
N LEU A 49 -6.70 -25.22 7.29
CA LEU A 49 -5.27 -25.13 7.01
C LEU A 49 -4.76 -23.80 7.59
N CYS A 50 -4.35 -23.82 8.86
CA CYS A 50 -3.50 -22.78 9.45
C CYS A 50 -2.06 -23.28 9.47
N SER A 51 -1.15 -22.44 8.96
CA SER A 51 0.28 -22.68 8.95
C SER A 51 0.87 -22.68 10.35
N THR A 52 1.62 -23.73 10.67
CA THR A 52 2.35 -23.92 11.93
C THR A 52 3.57 -22.99 12.00
N MET A 53 3.60 -22.08 12.97
CA MET A 53 4.85 -21.48 13.47
C MET A 53 5.15 -22.14 14.83
N ALA A 54 6.27 -22.85 14.91
CA ALA A 54 6.66 -23.60 16.09
C ALA A 54 7.14 -22.66 17.22
N GLY A 55 6.22 -22.30 18.12
CA GLY A 55 6.49 -21.84 19.47
C GLY A 55 5.80 -22.80 20.44
N GLY A 56 6.50 -23.26 21.48
CA GLY A 56 5.99 -24.26 22.43
C GLY A 56 4.60 -23.90 22.96
N SER A 57 3.65 -24.82 22.82
CA SER A 57 2.28 -24.67 23.27
C SER A 57 2.18 -24.80 24.78
N GLU A 58 2.41 -23.70 25.50
CA GLU A 58 1.79 -23.51 26.80
C GLU A 58 0.35 -23.06 26.54
N SER A 59 -0.59 -24.00 26.66
CA SER A 59 -2.02 -23.75 26.53
C SER A 59 -2.51 -22.87 27.69
N PHE A 60 -2.31 -21.57 27.60
CA PHE A 60 -3.15 -20.62 28.33
C PHE A 60 -4.52 -20.62 27.66
N SER A 61 -5.46 -21.36 28.23
CA SER A 61 -6.87 -21.25 27.84
C SER A 61 -7.37 -19.88 28.27
N THR A 62 -7.25 -18.88 27.39
CA THR A 62 -7.94 -17.60 27.54
C THR A 62 -9.43 -17.90 27.50
N THR A 63 -10.14 -17.62 28.60
CA THR A 63 -11.58 -17.86 28.67
C THR A 63 -12.31 -16.90 27.72
N ALA A 64 -13.52 -17.24 27.27
CA ALA A 64 -14.32 -16.34 26.43
C ALA A 64 -14.60 -14.98 27.11
N GLU A 65 -14.58 -14.93 28.45
CA GLU A 65 -14.65 -13.66 29.18
C GLU A 65 -13.39 -12.81 29.01
N ASP A 66 -12.20 -13.44 28.96
CA ASP A 66 -10.94 -12.73 28.75
C ASP A 66 -10.82 -12.20 27.31
N THR A 67 -11.35 -12.89 26.29
CA THR A 67 -11.37 -12.38 24.91
C THR A 67 -12.31 -11.19 24.76
N ALA A 68 -13.48 -11.23 25.42
CA ALA A 68 -14.42 -10.11 25.46
C ALA A 68 -13.89 -8.91 26.26
N LYS A 69 -12.99 -9.13 27.22
CA LYS A 69 -12.42 -8.07 28.07
C LYS A 69 -11.09 -7.51 27.56
N TYR A 70 -10.26 -8.30 26.90
CA TYR A 70 -8.90 -7.91 26.49
C TYR A 70 -8.58 -8.18 25.02
N GLY A 71 -9.39 -8.96 24.31
CA GLY A 71 -9.16 -9.34 22.91
C GLY A 71 -9.74 -8.38 21.88
N PHE A 72 -9.98 -8.88 20.67
CA PHE A 72 -10.56 -8.10 19.59
C PHE A 72 -12.10 -7.95 19.67
N GLU A 73 -12.73 -8.72 20.55
CA GLU A 73 -14.19 -8.75 20.75
C GLU A 73 -14.68 -7.72 21.77
N ARG A 74 -13.78 -6.89 22.31
CA ARG A 74 -14.18 -5.83 23.23
C ARG A 74 -15.16 -4.88 22.55
N GLY A 75 -16.24 -4.54 23.25
CA GLY A 75 -17.29 -3.69 22.70
C GLY A 75 -16.82 -2.32 22.21
N ASP A 76 -15.70 -1.82 22.73
CA ASP A 76 -15.09 -0.53 22.39
C ASP A 76 -14.18 -0.56 21.15
N MET A 77 -13.70 -1.73 20.70
CA MET A 77 -12.58 -1.84 19.75
C MET A 77 -12.84 -1.20 18.37
N TYR A 78 -14.11 -1.09 17.95
CA TYR A 78 -14.48 -0.55 16.64
C TYR A 78 -15.42 0.66 16.73
N GLN A 79 -15.53 1.29 17.90
CA GLN A 79 -16.47 2.39 18.10
C GLN A 79 -15.94 3.74 17.64
N SER A 80 -14.63 3.96 17.75
CA SER A 80 -13.99 5.23 17.40
C SER A 80 -12.79 5.01 16.48
N ASN A 81 -12.51 5.98 15.61
CA ASN A 81 -11.30 5.95 14.79
C ASN A 81 -10.05 5.92 15.67
N LEU A 82 -9.12 5.04 15.33
CA LEU A 82 -7.83 4.98 15.99
C LEU A 82 -7.02 6.24 15.65
N ALA A 83 -6.21 6.69 16.60
CA ALA A 83 -5.30 7.79 16.35
C ALA A 83 -4.36 7.45 15.18
N GLY A 84 -4.25 8.36 14.22
CA GLY A 84 -3.47 8.13 12.99
C GLY A 84 -4.20 7.34 11.90
N THR A 85 -5.51 7.13 12.02
CA THR A 85 -6.32 6.62 10.89
C THR A 85 -6.18 7.57 9.71
N LEU A 86 -5.71 7.04 8.58
CA LEU A 86 -5.58 7.79 7.35
C LEU A 86 -6.96 7.98 6.71
N ASP A 87 -7.21 9.17 6.18
CA ASP A 87 -8.41 9.41 5.37
C ASP A 87 -8.43 8.46 4.16
N PRO A 88 -9.61 7.91 3.79
CA PRO A 88 -9.72 7.09 2.59
C PRO A 88 -9.26 7.86 1.35
N TYR A 89 -8.34 7.26 0.60
CA TYR A 89 -7.85 7.73 -0.70
C TYR A 89 -8.04 6.63 -1.74
N GLU A 90 -8.25 7.05 -2.97
CA GLU A 90 -8.54 6.16 -4.11
C GLU A 90 -7.29 5.97 -4.97
N ARG A 91 -6.42 6.98 -5.01
CA ARG A 91 -5.16 6.98 -5.76
C ARG A 91 -3.99 7.27 -4.85
N HIS A 92 -2.92 6.50 -4.97
CA HIS A 92 -1.66 6.73 -4.26
C HIS A 92 -0.55 7.04 -5.26
N VAL A 93 0.06 8.20 -5.11
CA VAL A 93 1.21 8.66 -5.88
C VAL A 93 2.45 8.54 -5.00
N PHE A 94 3.45 7.81 -5.48
CA PHE A 94 4.76 7.72 -4.85
C PHE A 94 5.77 8.49 -5.67
N LEU A 95 6.48 9.44 -5.05
CA LEU A 95 7.62 10.13 -5.67
C LEU A 95 8.91 9.52 -5.13
N CYS A 96 9.70 8.91 -6.01
CA CYS A 96 11.06 8.47 -5.72
C CYS A 96 11.98 9.69 -5.72
N TYR A 97 12.63 9.96 -4.59
CA TYR A 97 13.42 11.17 -4.45
C TYR A 97 14.58 10.99 -3.48
N LYS A 98 15.82 10.90 -3.97
CA LYS A 98 17.04 10.81 -3.18
C LYS A 98 17.00 9.68 -2.13
N SER A 99 18.07 9.57 -1.35
CA SER A 99 18.15 8.66 -0.21
C SER A 99 17.63 9.30 1.07
N HIS A 100 17.03 8.48 1.93
CA HIS A 100 16.49 8.91 3.22
C HIS A 100 17.54 9.58 4.12
N GLU A 101 18.83 9.25 3.95
CA GLU A 101 19.93 9.88 4.68
C GLU A 101 20.09 11.38 4.37
N SER A 102 19.67 11.82 3.18
CA SER A 102 19.79 13.20 2.71
C SER A 102 18.56 14.06 3.00
N TRP A 103 17.46 13.45 3.44
CA TRP A 103 16.20 14.17 3.63
C TRP A 103 16.24 15.03 4.89
N PRO A 104 15.75 16.27 4.82
CA PRO A 104 15.49 17.04 6.02
C PRO A 104 14.33 16.40 6.80
N THR A 105 14.15 16.84 8.05
CA THR A 105 13.04 16.39 8.91
C THR A 105 11.67 16.50 8.23
N ARG A 106 11.51 17.49 7.34
CA ARG A 106 10.35 17.64 6.48
C ARG A 106 10.79 17.91 5.03
N VAL A 107 10.84 16.83 4.25
CA VAL A 107 11.26 16.86 2.84
C VAL A 107 10.44 17.82 1.97
N GLU A 108 9.15 18.00 2.27
CA GLU A 108 8.26 18.91 1.55
C GLU A 108 8.54 20.40 1.81
N ASP A 109 9.29 20.75 2.86
CA ASP A 109 9.61 22.13 3.21
C ASP A 109 11.03 22.53 2.79
N SER A 110 11.78 21.63 2.15
CA SER A 110 13.16 21.89 1.74
C SER A 110 13.25 23.01 0.70
N ASP A 111 14.16 23.97 0.91
CA ASP A 111 14.43 25.05 -0.05
C ASP A 111 15.53 24.68 -1.06
N SER A 112 16.39 23.71 -0.73
CA SER A 112 17.44 23.22 -1.63
C SER A 112 16.88 22.42 -2.80
N ASP A 113 15.70 21.83 -2.60
CA ASP A 113 15.16 20.74 -3.37
C ASP A 113 13.65 20.96 -3.57
N PRO A 114 13.24 21.75 -4.57
CA PRO A 114 11.87 22.19 -4.66
C PRO A 114 10.95 21.13 -5.25
N LEU A 115 11.44 20.06 -5.91
CA LEU A 115 10.60 19.06 -6.57
C LEU A 115 9.53 18.44 -5.64
N PRO A 116 9.86 17.88 -4.45
CA PRO A 116 8.84 17.32 -3.55
C PRO A 116 7.82 18.36 -3.08
N LYS A 117 8.30 19.58 -2.77
CA LYS A 117 7.50 20.73 -2.36
C LYS A 117 6.53 21.19 -3.45
N LEU A 118 7.03 21.33 -4.68
CA LEU A 118 6.27 21.72 -5.86
C LEU A 118 5.18 20.68 -6.15
N LEU A 119 5.53 19.39 -6.18
CA LEU A 119 4.55 18.33 -6.43
C LEU A 119 3.46 18.30 -5.35
N ALA A 120 3.84 18.35 -4.07
CA ALA A 120 2.88 18.39 -2.96
C ALA A 120 1.95 19.61 -3.05
N SER A 121 2.52 20.79 -3.34
CA SER A 121 1.74 22.03 -3.47
C SER A 121 0.80 22.01 -4.67
N ALA A 122 1.22 21.50 -5.83
CA ALA A 122 0.41 21.41 -7.03
C ALA A 122 -0.77 20.44 -6.85
N ILE A 123 -0.53 19.28 -6.23
CA ILE A 123 -1.59 18.32 -5.89
C ILE A 123 -2.59 18.94 -4.91
N LYS A 124 -2.10 19.67 -3.89
CA LYS A 124 -2.96 20.34 -2.91
C LYS A 124 -3.79 21.46 -3.54
N ALA A 125 -3.20 22.23 -4.45
CA ALA A 125 -3.87 23.34 -5.15
C ALA A 125 -5.02 22.84 -6.04
N ARG A 126 -4.82 21.70 -6.72
CA ARG A 126 -5.81 21.11 -7.65
C ARG A 126 -6.65 19.99 -7.05
N LYS A 127 -6.67 19.86 -5.73
CA LYS A 127 -7.46 18.83 -5.02
C LYS A 127 -8.95 18.87 -5.37
N GLY A 128 -9.50 20.05 -5.69
CA GLY A 128 -10.91 20.22 -6.07
C GLY A 128 -11.23 19.78 -7.50
N ASP A 129 -10.23 19.75 -8.38
CA ASP A 129 -10.40 19.44 -9.81
C ASP A 129 -10.13 17.95 -10.09
N MET A 130 -9.47 17.24 -9.18
CA MET A 130 -9.18 15.81 -9.30
C MET A 130 -10.42 14.95 -9.04
N ASN A 131 -10.69 14.01 -9.94
CA ASN A 131 -11.78 13.05 -9.80
C ASN A 131 -11.57 12.03 -8.67
N LEU A 132 -10.30 11.72 -8.36
CA LEU A 132 -9.92 10.73 -7.36
C LEU A 132 -9.19 11.38 -6.20
N LYS A 133 -9.54 10.99 -4.96
CA LYS A 133 -8.81 11.43 -3.77
C LYS A 133 -7.39 10.87 -3.83
N THR A 134 -6.42 11.76 -4.07
CA THR A 134 -5.02 11.39 -4.30
C THR A 134 -4.18 11.62 -3.04
N LYS A 135 -3.42 10.61 -2.64
CA LYS A 135 -2.42 10.69 -1.57
C LYS A 135 -1.02 10.70 -2.19
N LEU A 136 -0.18 11.67 -1.81
CA LEU A 136 1.24 11.69 -2.15
C LEU A 136 2.07 11.03 -1.05
N THR A 137 3.12 10.31 -1.41
CA THR A 137 4.13 9.81 -0.47
C THR A 137 5.50 9.87 -1.14
N ILE A 138 6.50 10.31 -0.39
CA ILE A 138 7.87 10.39 -0.87
C ILE A 138 8.60 9.14 -0.39
N CYS A 139 9.25 8.45 -1.31
CA CYS A 139 10.01 7.23 -1.03
C CYS A 139 11.42 7.34 -1.60
N GLU A 140 12.33 6.58 -1.02
CA GLU A 140 13.65 6.37 -1.60
C GLU A 140 13.52 5.46 -2.84
N GLY A 141 14.30 5.75 -3.87
CA GLY A 141 14.37 4.88 -5.05
C GLY A 141 14.89 3.49 -4.66
N SER A 142 14.12 2.45 -5.02
CA SER A 142 14.61 1.07 -4.87
C SER A 142 15.51 0.70 -6.05
N ASN A 143 16.63 0.04 -5.72
CA ASN A 143 17.54 -0.54 -6.71
C ASN A 143 16.86 -1.66 -7.53
N ASP A 144 15.86 -2.33 -6.97
CA ASP A 144 15.22 -3.51 -7.60
C ASP A 144 14.43 -3.12 -8.86
N LEU A 145 13.73 -1.99 -8.81
CA LEU A 145 12.93 -1.46 -9.91
C LEU A 145 13.70 -0.44 -10.76
N LYS A 146 15.01 -0.28 -10.52
CA LYS A 146 15.85 0.76 -11.13
C LYS A 146 15.15 2.13 -11.06
N LEU A 147 14.59 2.45 -9.90
CA LEU A 147 13.93 3.73 -9.69
C LEU A 147 14.99 4.81 -9.51
N SER A 148 14.81 5.91 -10.22
CA SER A 148 15.69 7.08 -10.18
C SER A 148 14.99 8.28 -9.55
N ASP A 149 15.76 9.31 -9.23
CA ASP A 149 15.23 10.55 -8.68
C ASP A 149 14.26 11.20 -9.66
N GLY A 150 13.06 11.51 -9.17
CA GLY A 150 11.96 12.06 -9.97
C GLY A 150 11.06 10.98 -10.57
N ASP A 151 11.32 9.70 -10.38
CA ASP A 151 10.37 8.67 -10.82
C ASP A 151 9.09 8.72 -9.98
N VAL A 152 7.94 8.56 -10.64
CA VAL A 152 6.62 8.64 -10.01
C VAL A 152 5.82 7.38 -10.27
N LEU A 153 5.40 6.69 -9.21
CA LEU A 153 4.54 5.51 -9.28
C LEU A 153 3.10 5.87 -8.92
N ILE A 154 2.14 5.32 -9.66
CA ILE A 154 0.71 5.56 -9.44
C ILE A 154 -0.01 4.23 -9.24
N PHE A 155 -0.69 4.12 -8.11
CA PHE A 155 -1.58 3.02 -7.75
C PHE A 155 -3.01 3.53 -7.62
N PRO A 156 -4.04 2.72 -7.98
CA PRO A 156 -3.97 1.31 -8.41
C PRO A 156 -3.61 1.11 -9.88
N ASP A 157 -3.36 2.19 -10.63
CA ASP A 157 -3.18 2.17 -12.08
C ASP A 157 -1.94 1.35 -12.54
N MET A 158 -1.01 1.03 -11.63
CA MET A 158 0.22 0.27 -11.90
C MET A 158 1.08 0.96 -12.97
N ILE A 159 1.21 2.29 -12.89
CA ILE A 159 1.96 3.09 -13.86
C ILE A 159 3.19 3.69 -13.20
N LEU A 160 4.30 3.71 -13.93
CA LEU A 160 5.53 4.40 -13.60
C LEU A 160 5.81 5.49 -14.64
N TYR A 161 6.02 6.72 -14.17
CA TYR A 161 6.53 7.82 -14.98
C TYR A 161 7.97 8.09 -14.61
N ARG A 162 8.85 8.20 -15.63
CA ARG A 162 10.28 8.40 -15.42
C ARG A 162 10.66 9.88 -15.33
N GLY A 163 11.52 10.21 -14.37
CA GLY A 163 12.29 11.46 -14.33
C GLY A 163 11.46 12.74 -14.36
N LEU A 164 10.43 12.85 -13.53
CA LEU A 164 9.67 14.08 -13.34
C LEU A 164 10.59 15.21 -12.88
N LYS A 165 10.55 16.34 -13.61
CA LYS A 165 11.31 17.55 -13.30
C LYS A 165 10.42 18.62 -12.69
N GLU A 166 11.06 19.56 -12.00
CA GLU A 166 10.42 20.71 -11.37
C GLU A 166 9.60 21.55 -12.37
N SER A 167 10.12 21.76 -13.58
CA SER A 167 9.46 22.52 -14.64
C SER A 167 8.16 21.88 -15.14
N ASP A 168 8.03 20.56 -14.98
CA ASP A 168 6.97 19.81 -15.63
C ASP A 168 5.87 19.38 -14.64
N VAL A 169 6.05 19.65 -13.34
CA VAL A 169 5.11 19.31 -12.27
C VAL A 169 3.69 19.75 -12.60
N ASP A 170 3.52 20.98 -13.06
CA ASP A 170 2.19 21.51 -13.38
C ASP A 170 1.54 20.76 -14.54
N SER A 171 2.29 20.45 -15.59
CA SER A 171 1.76 19.64 -16.71
C SER A 171 1.44 18.22 -16.29
N PHE A 172 2.30 17.59 -15.48
CA PHE A 172 2.09 16.24 -14.97
C PHE A 172 0.82 16.13 -14.14
N VAL A 173 0.61 17.05 -13.20
CA VAL A 173 -0.60 17.05 -12.36
C VAL A 173 -1.85 17.26 -13.21
N GLU A 174 -1.77 18.07 -14.27
CA GLU A 174 -2.92 18.35 -15.14
C GLU A 174 -3.27 17.16 -16.01
N ASP A 175 -2.28 16.64 -16.75
CA ASP A 175 -2.47 15.55 -17.68
C ASP A 175 -2.85 14.28 -16.92
N VAL A 176 -2.09 13.91 -15.89
CA VAL A 176 -2.21 12.59 -15.24
C VAL A 176 -3.24 12.59 -14.14
N LEU A 177 -3.17 13.56 -13.22
CA LEU A 177 -3.97 13.49 -11.98
C LEU A 177 -5.36 14.10 -12.16
N VAL A 178 -5.48 15.21 -12.89
CA VAL A 178 -6.74 15.88 -13.17
C VAL A 178 -7.45 15.24 -14.37
N SER A 179 -6.78 15.16 -15.53
CA SER A 179 -7.42 14.72 -16.77
C SER A 179 -7.41 13.19 -16.99
N GLY A 180 -6.54 12.46 -16.30
CA GLY A 180 -6.42 10.99 -16.43
C GLY A 180 -5.78 10.52 -17.73
N LYS A 181 -5.03 11.40 -18.41
CA LYS A 181 -4.33 11.13 -19.67
C LYS A 181 -2.86 10.76 -19.40
N PRO A 182 -2.22 10.03 -20.34
CA PRO A 182 -0.78 9.80 -20.26
C PRO A 182 -0.03 11.14 -20.31
N TRP A 183 1.00 11.27 -19.48
CA TRP A 183 1.83 12.47 -19.45
C TRP A 183 2.64 12.61 -20.74
N LEU A 184 2.47 13.73 -21.45
CA LEU A 184 3.06 13.93 -22.78
C LEU A 184 4.59 14.12 -22.77
N SER A 185 5.13 14.70 -21.71
CA SER A 185 6.55 15.02 -21.60
C SER A 185 7.39 13.88 -21.01
N GLY A 186 6.75 12.85 -20.44
CA GLY A 186 7.41 11.78 -19.72
C GLY A 186 7.43 10.46 -20.46
N VAL A 187 8.28 9.55 -19.99
CA VAL A 187 8.23 8.13 -20.38
C VAL A 187 7.32 7.40 -19.40
N GLN A 188 6.27 6.77 -19.93
CA GLN A 188 5.34 5.95 -19.17
C GLN A 188 5.71 4.46 -19.31
N GLU A 189 5.78 3.75 -18.19
CA GLU A 189 6.00 2.32 -18.11
C GLU A 189 4.87 1.65 -17.30
N GLU A 190 4.52 0.43 -17.65
CA GLU A 190 3.57 -0.41 -16.91
C GLU A 190 4.33 -1.23 -15.86
N LEU A 191 3.87 -1.18 -14.61
CA LEU A 191 4.42 -1.94 -13.51
C LEU A 191 3.84 -3.35 -13.53
N THR A 192 4.72 -4.34 -13.52
CA THR A 192 4.35 -5.77 -13.44
C THR A 192 4.71 -6.31 -12.06
N GLY A 193 3.88 -7.22 -11.54
CA GLY A 193 4.03 -7.84 -10.22
C GLY A 193 4.29 -9.34 -10.28
#